data_AF-B1Z6C1-F1
#
_entry.id   AF-B1Z6C1-F1
#
_cell.length_a   1.000
_cell.length_b   1.000
_cell.length_c   1.000
_cell.angle_alpha   90.00
_cell.angle_beta   90.00
_cell.angle_gamma   90.00
#
_symmetry.space_group_name_H-M   'P 1'
#
loop_
_entity.id
_entity.type
_entity.pdbx_description
1 polymer ?
#
loop_
_entity_poly.entity_id
_entity_poly.type
_entity_poly.pdbx_seq_one_letter_code
_entity_poly.pdbx_strand_id
1 'polypeptide(L)'
;MNKGEISNFPDLDTAIAAHRVLVAAFASPVRMGRFYLKVLEQNLCPTQAALARTLNVSPSRVSRSIAAALLPVRVLQSFSDEDHITFETAGAISKLIRQHGKQLVTSRARSVPGGSSPDVVRSILLTGKIQAECLRSEEAVSFSLSVCRGHGRRYVRLDSPNIDRIVPVLAKLEDLMRAFLPTLIR
;
A
#
# COMPACT_ATOMS: atom_id res chain seq x y z
N MET A 1 -1.54 9.91 -21.49
CA MET A 1 -0.25 9.18 -21.57
C MET A 1 -0.55 7.70 -21.65
N ASN A 2 -0.11 7.04 -22.73
CA ASN A 2 -0.28 5.60 -22.89
C ASN A 2 0.53 4.91 -21.78
N LYS A 3 -0.15 4.28 -20.81
CA LYS A 3 0.53 3.56 -19.72
C LYS A 3 1.22 2.38 -20.37
N GLY A 4 2.53 2.50 -20.64
CA GLY A 4 3.32 1.49 -21.33
C GLY A 4 2.93 0.10 -20.85
N GLU A 5 2.33 -0.68 -21.76
CA GLU A 5 1.94 -2.05 -21.49
C GLU A 5 3.19 -2.83 -21.11
N ILE A 6 3.07 -3.69 -20.11
CA ILE A 6 4.14 -4.60 -19.72
C ILE A 6 4.08 -5.76 -20.71
N SER A 7 4.72 -5.55 -21.87
CA SER A 7 4.76 -6.49 -22.99
C SER A 7 5.82 -7.58 -22.77
N ASN A 8 5.89 -8.56 -23.68
CA ASN A 8 7.04 -9.46 -23.77
C ASN A 8 8.30 -8.65 -24.12
N PHE A 9 9.40 -8.89 -23.42
CA PHE A 9 10.72 -8.38 -23.80
C PHE A 9 11.43 -9.46 -24.64
N PRO A 10 11.91 -9.13 -25.86
CA PRO A 10 12.62 -10.09 -26.71
C PRO A 10 14.00 -10.47 -26.13
N ASP A 11 14.63 -9.55 -25.42
CA ASP A 11 15.95 -9.72 -24.80
C ASP A 11 16.09 -8.87 -23.53
N LEU A 12 17.22 -9.04 -22.85
CA LEU A 12 17.52 -8.35 -21.60
C LEU A 12 17.73 -6.84 -21.79
N ASP A 13 18.32 -6.40 -22.90
CA ASP A 13 18.56 -4.99 -23.18
C ASP A 13 17.25 -4.22 -23.36
N THR A 14 16.28 -4.83 -24.03
CA THR A 14 14.93 -4.28 -24.17
C THR A 14 14.22 -4.19 -22.82
N ALA A 15 14.40 -5.19 -21.95
CA ALA A 15 13.86 -5.14 -20.58
C ALA A 15 14.51 -4.02 -19.75
N ILE A 16 15.82 -3.80 -19.88
CA ILE A 16 16.53 -2.68 -19.22
C ILE A 16 16.01 -1.34 -19.73
N ALA A 17 15.80 -1.19 -21.03
CA ALA A 17 15.23 0.03 -21.61
C ALA A 17 13.80 0.29 -21.09
N ALA A 18 12.95 -0.74 -21.07
CA ALA A 18 11.59 -0.65 -20.53
C ALA A 18 11.58 -0.29 -19.03
N HIS A 19 12.52 -0.83 -18.25
CA HIS A 19 12.70 -0.47 -16.84
C HIS A 19 12.97 1.03 -16.66
N ARG A 20 13.88 1.59 -17.48
CA ARG A 20 14.19 3.04 -17.44
C ARG A 20 12.96 3.89 -17.74
N VAL A 21 12.14 3.48 -18.71
CA VAL A 21 10.87 4.16 -19.03
C VAL A 21 9.91 4.12 -17.84
N LEU A 22 9.76 2.97 -17.16
CA LEU A 22 8.91 2.85 -15.98
C LEU A 22 9.42 3.72 -14.82
N VAL A 23 10.74 3.80 -14.62
CA VAL A 23 11.35 4.67 -13.60
C VAL A 23 11.09 6.14 -13.93
N ALA A 24 11.31 6.56 -15.17
CA ALA A 24 11.08 7.94 -15.61
C ALA A 24 9.59 8.35 -15.51
N ALA A 25 8.68 7.40 -15.69
CA ALA A 25 7.24 7.62 -15.53
C ALA A 25 6.77 7.53 -14.06
N PHE A 26 7.68 7.38 -13.09
CA PHE A 26 7.35 7.18 -11.67
C PHE A 26 6.33 6.05 -11.44
N ALA A 27 6.47 4.95 -12.20
CA ALA A 27 5.53 3.84 -12.16
C ALA A 27 5.35 3.30 -10.75
N SER A 28 4.11 2.95 -10.41
CA SER A 28 3.79 2.47 -9.07
C SER A 28 4.46 1.14 -8.73
N PRO A 29 4.57 0.80 -7.44
CA PRO A 29 5.02 -0.50 -6.96
C PRO A 29 4.36 -1.69 -7.67
N VAL A 30 3.07 -1.58 -8.00
CA VAL A 30 2.30 -2.64 -8.66
C VAL A 30 2.79 -2.83 -10.10
N ARG A 31 2.89 -1.74 -10.86
CA ARG A 31 3.39 -1.78 -12.25
C ARG A 31 4.84 -2.25 -12.30
N MET A 32 5.69 -1.72 -11.43
CA MET A 32 7.09 -2.12 -11.32
C MET A 32 7.21 -3.61 -10.95
N GLY A 33 6.35 -4.11 -10.05
CA GLY A 33 6.32 -5.51 -9.67
C GLY A 33 5.90 -6.45 -10.79
N ARG A 34 4.90 -6.06 -11.59
CA ARG A 34 4.49 -6.81 -12.79
C ARG A 34 5.60 -6.86 -13.83
N PHE A 35 6.33 -5.76 -14.03
CA PHE A 35 7.51 -5.74 -14.89
C PHE A 35 8.56 -6.75 -14.40
N TYR A 36 8.87 -6.74 -13.10
CA TYR A 36 9.84 -7.70 -12.55
C TYR A 36 9.37 -9.15 -12.67
N LEU A 37 8.09 -9.44 -12.40
CA LEU A 37 7.53 -10.77 -12.60
C LEU A 37 7.68 -11.21 -14.06
N LYS A 38 7.40 -10.33 -15.01
CA LYS A 38 7.51 -10.63 -16.44
C LYS A 38 8.94 -10.97 -16.86
N VAL A 39 9.93 -10.21 -16.41
CA VAL A 39 11.36 -10.47 -16.67
C VAL A 39 11.79 -11.83 -16.09
N LEU A 40 11.29 -12.19 -14.91
CA LEU A 40 11.56 -13.49 -14.27
C LEU A 40 10.86 -14.64 -15.01
N GLU A 41 9.60 -14.47 -15.42
CA GLU A 41 8.83 -15.45 -16.19
C GLU A 41 9.47 -15.77 -17.54
N GLN A 42 10.03 -14.76 -18.20
CA GLN A 42 10.79 -14.93 -19.45
C GLN A 42 12.22 -15.44 -19.23
N ASN A 43 12.61 -15.71 -17.98
CA ASN A 43 13.94 -16.17 -17.60
C ASN A 43 15.09 -15.26 -18.09
N LEU A 44 14.81 -13.98 -18.33
CA LEU A 44 15.82 -12.99 -18.71
C LEU A 44 16.75 -12.67 -17.54
N CYS A 45 16.26 -12.86 -16.32
CA CYS A 45 17.04 -12.92 -15.11
C CYS A 45 16.63 -14.16 -14.31
N PRO A 46 17.56 -15.03 -13.88
CA PRO A 46 17.22 -16.30 -13.25
C PRO A 46 16.68 -16.16 -11.82
N THR A 47 16.96 -15.04 -11.15
CA THR A 47 16.55 -14.79 -9.75
C THR A 47 16.24 -13.33 -9.52
N GLN A 48 15.48 -13.02 -8.46
CA GLN A 48 15.26 -11.63 -8.01
C GLN A 48 16.57 -10.92 -7.67
N ALA A 49 17.57 -11.65 -7.17
CA ALA A 49 18.89 -11.08 -6.86
C ALA A 49 19.69 -10.75 -8.13
N ALA A 50 19.64 -11.60 -9.15
CA ALA A 50 20.21 -11.28 -10.46
C ALA A 50 19.51 -10.06 -11.07
N LEU A 51 18.17 -10.04 -11.08
CA LEU A 51 17.38 -8.93 -11.58
C LEU A 51 17.72 -7.60 -10.87
N ALA A 52 17.83 -7.62 -9.54
CA ALA A 52 18.20 -6.43 -8.76
C ALA A 52 19.57 -5.87 -9.17
N ARG A 53 20.56 -6.74 -9.35
CA ARG A 53 21.91 -6.34 -9.81
C ARG A 53 21.87 -5.81 -11.24
N THR A 54 21.22 -6.53 -12.16
CA THR A 54 21.14 -6.15 -13.58
C THR A 54 20.49 -4.78 -13.77
N LEU A 55 19.42 -4.51 -13.01
CA LEU A 55 18.69 -3.25 -13.10
C LEU A 55 19.21 -2.16 -12.16
N ASN A 56 20.29 -2.43 -11.42
CA ASN A 56 20.88 -1.53 -10.42
C ASN A 56 19.84 -0.97 -9.43
N VAL A 57 19.01 -1.85 -8.85
CA VAL A 57 18.03 -1.51 -7.82
C VAL A 57 18.25 -2.35 -6.57
N SER A 58 17.76 -1.88 -5.43
CA SER A 58 17.90 -2.67 -4.20
C SER A 58 17.05 -3.96 -4.26
N PRO A 59 17.53 -5.09 -3.70
CA PRO A 59 16.74 -6.32 -3.61
C PRO A 59 15.40 -6.11 -2.89
N SER A 60 15.39 -5.23 -1.88
CA SER A 60 14.17 -4.85 -1.16
C SER A 60 13.12 -4.18 -2.05
N ARG A 61 13.56 -3.33 -3.01
CA ARG A 61 12.66 -2.67 -3.96
C ARG A 61 12.04 -3.70 -4.92
N VAL A 62 12.82 -4.68 -5.39
CA VAL A 62 12.31 -5.79 -6.20
C VAL A 62 11.26 -6.59 -5.44
N SER A 63 11.63 -7.10 -4.26
CA SER A 63 10.76 -7.95 -3.43
C SER A 63 9.46 -7.23 -3.05
N ARG A 64 9.52 -5.97 -2.60
CA ARG A 64 8.33 -5.20 -2.23
C ARG A 64 7.43 -4.87 -3.41
N SER A 65 8.01 -4.62 -4.59
CA SER A 65 7.22 -4.34 -5.80
C SER A 65 6.50 -5.61 -6.26
N ILE A 66 7.19 -6.75 -6.29
CA ILE A 66 6.58 -8.05 -6.60
C ILE A 66 5.46 -8.37 -5.60
N ALA A 67 5.68 -8.15 -4.30
CA ALA A 67 4.64 -8.34 -3.29
C ALA A 67 3.42 -7.44 -3.53
N ALA A 68 3.62 -6.18 -3.96
CA ALA A 68 2.53 -5.29 -4.33
C ALA A 68 1.76 -5.77 -5.57
N ALA A 69 2.46 -6.27 -6.58
CA ALA A 69 1.85 -6.83 -7.80
C ALA A 69 1.04 -8.11 -7.54
N LEU A 70 1.42 -8.89 -6.53
CA LEU A 70 0.75 -10.13 -6.12
C LEU A 70 -0.41 -9.93 -5.13
N LEU A 71 -0.78 -8.68 -4.84
CA LEU A 71 -1.99 -8.42 -4.06
C LEU A 71 -3.22 -9.02 -4.76
N PRO A 72 -4.26 -9.42 -3.99
CA PRO A 72 -5.45 -10.02 -4.59
C PRO A 72 -6.06 -9.11 -5.66
N VAL A 73 -6.47 -9.67 -6.80
CA VAL A 73 -7.02 -8.88 -7.92
C VAL A 73 -8.16 -7.97 -7.49
N ARG A 74 -9.04 -8.43 -6.60
CA ARG A 74 -10.13 -7.63 -6.04
C ARG A 74 -9.64 -6.40 -5.28
N VAL A 75 -8.52 -6.51 -4.57
CA VAL A 75 -7.91 -5.37 -3.87
C VAL A 75 -7.35 -4.37 -4.86
N LEU A 76 -6.63 -4.84 -5.89
CA LEU A 76 -6.11 -3.97 -6.94
C LEU A 76 -7.25 -3.23 -7.66
N GLN A 77 -8.33 -3.95 -8.00
CA GLN A 77 -9.54 -3.40 -8.64
C GLN A 77 -10.32 -2.42 -7.77
N SER A 78 -10.20 -2.48 -6.44
CA SER A 78 -10.81 -1.50 -5.55
C SER A 78 -10.19 -0.11 -5.71
N PHE A 79 -8.94 -0.03 -6.15
CA PHE A 79 -8.34 1.22 -6.58
C PHE A 79 -8.69 1.44 -8.05
N SER A 80 -9.29 2.59 -8.37
CA SER A 80 -9.62 2.95 -9.77
C SER A 80 -8.40 2.96 -10.70
N ASP A 81 -7.20 3.07 -10.11
CA ASP A 81 -5.93 3.01 -10.80
C ASP A 81 -4.88 2.37 -9.88
N GLU A 82 -4.10 1.44 -10.41
CA GLU A 82 -2.98 0.82 -9.70
C GLU A 82 -1.84 1.81 -9.43
N ASP A 83 -1.81 2.93 -10.16
CA ASP A 83 -0.85 4.01 -9.89
C ASP A 83 -1.11 4.72 -8.54
N HIS A 84 -2.30 4.53 -7.94
CA HIS A 84 -2.62 5.02 -6.61
C HIS A 84 -2.11 4.13 -5.46
N ILE A 85 -1.54 2.95 -5.75
CA ILE A 85 -1.11 2.00 -4.72
C ILE A 85 0.35 2.27 -4.37
N THR A 86 0.58 2.89 -3.21
CA THR A 86 1.94 3.15 -2.69
C THR A 86 2.56 1.92 -2.01
N PHE A 87 3.87 1.96 -1.78
CA PHE A 87 4.60 0.92 -1.03
C PHE A 87 4.12 0.78 0.42
N GLU A 88 3.62 1.87 1.00
CA GLU A 88 3.06 1.89 2.34
C GLU A 88 1.72 1.15 2.36
N THR A 89 0.82 1.52 1.44
CA THR A 89 -0.50 0.88 1.28
C THR A 89 -0.36 -0.61 0.98
N ALA A 90 0.48 -0.98 0.01
CA ALA A 90 0.73 -2.38 -0.32
C ALA A 90 1.33 -3.16 0.86
N GLY A 91 2.23 -2.53 1.63
CA GLY A 91 2.81 -3.13 2.84
C GLY A 91 1.78 -3.35 3.93
N ALA A 92 0.90 -2.37 4.18
CA ALA A 92 -0.16 -2.46 5.17
C ALA A 92 -1.18 -3.56 4.82
N ILE A 93 -1.60 -3.63 3.55
CA ILE A 93 -2.49 -4.68 3.05
C ILE A 93 -1.81 -6.05 3.14
N SER A 94 -0.55 -6.17 2.74
CA SER A 94 0.20 -7.42 2.85
C SER A 94 0.30 -7.91 4.29
N LYS A 95 0.53 -6.99 5.24
CA LYS A 95 0.54 -7.30 6.67
C LYS A 95 -0.83 -7.78 7.14
N LEU A 96 -1.91 -7.11 6.73
CA LEU A 96 -3.28 -7.50 7.06
C LEU A 96 -3.62 -8.90 6.53
N ILE A 97 -3.22 -9.23 5.30
CA ILE A 97 -3.38 -10.57 4.70
C ILE A 97 -2.64 -11.62 5.54
N ARG A 98 -1.41 -11.34 6.00
CA ARG A 98 -0.64 -12.26 6.84
C ARG A 98 -1.29 -12.49 8.21
N GLN A 99 -1.89 -11.45 8.79
CA GLN A 99 -2.48 -11.51 10.13
C GLN A 99 -3.88 -12.11 10.16
N HIS A 100 -4.71 -11.83 9.15
CA HIS A 100 -6.13 -12.17 9.17
C HIS A 100 -6.61 -12.97 7.94
N GLY A 101 -5.68 -13.30 7.04
CA GLY A 101 -5.97 -14.09 5.85
C GLY A 101 -6.45 -13.26 4.66
N LYS A 102 -6.21 -13.81 3.46
CA LYS A 102 -6.58 -13.21 2.17
C LYS A 102 -8.09 -13.00 2.02
N GLN A 103 -8.91 -13.89 2.58
CA GLN A 103 -10.36 -13.85 2.42
C GLN A 103 -11.00 -12.62 3.07
N LEU A 104 -10.56 -12.24 4.27
CA LEU A 104 -11.05 -11.04 4.94
C LEU A 104 -10.81 -9.79 4.10
N VAL A 105 -9.57 -9.61 3.62
CA VAL A 105 -9.19 -8.43 2.82
C VAL A 105 -9.95 -8.40 1.48
N THR A 106 -10.13 -9.56 0.86
CA THR A 106 -10.91 -9.69 -0.38
C THR A 106 -12.40 -9.39 -0.17
N SER A 107 -12.97 -9.79 0.98
CA SER A 107 -14.34 -9.45 1.35
C SER A 107 -14.50 -7.93 1.53
N ARG A 108 -13.58 -7.28 2.27
CA ARG A 108 -13.57 -5.81 2.44
C ARG A 108 -13.42 -5.08 1.11
N ALA A 109 -12.60 -5.59 0.20
CA ALA A 109 -12.43 -5.03 -1.14
C ALA A 109 -13.74 -5.00 -1.94
N ARG A 110 -14.64 -5.98 -1.74
CA ARG A 110 -15.97 -6.01 -2.39
C ARG A 110 -16.93 -4.97 -1.82
N SER A 111 -16.71 -4.54 -0.59
CA SER A 111 -17.50 -3.53 0.10
C SER A 111 -17.11 -2.10 -0.28
N VAL A 112 -16.06 -1.91 -1.08
CA VAL A 112 -15.60 -0.60 -1.53
C VAL A 112 -16.58 -0.04 -2.58
N PRO A 113 -17.20 1.13 -2.34
CA PRO A 113 -18.04 1.79 -3.33
C PRO A 113 -17.24 2.14 -4.59
N GLY A 114 -17.85 1.97 -5.77
CA GLY A 114 -17.23 2.37 -7.04
C GLY A 114 -16.91 3.87 -7.05
N GLY A 115 -15.73 4.22 -7.60
CA GLY A 115 -15.27 5.62 -7.66
C GLY A 115 -14.72 6.19 -6.34
N SER A 116 -14.54 5.37 -5.31
CA SER A 116 -13.93 5.82 -4.04
C SER A 116 -12.52 6.36 -4.25
N SER A 117 -12.16 7.41 -3.51
CA SER A 117 -10.78 7.92 -3.50
C SER A 117 -9.82 6.88 -2.91
N PRO A 118 -8.53 6.88 -3.29
CA PRO A 118 -7.55 5.91 -2.79
C PRO A 118 -7.47 5.82 -1.25
N ASP A 119 -7.67 6.94 -0.56
CA ASP A 119 -7.67 6.98 0.91
C ASP A 119 -8.90 6.28 1.51
N VAL A 120 -10.08 6.46 0.90
CA VAL A 120 -11.30 5.74 1.30
C VAL A 120 -11.13 4.25 1.05
N VAL A 121 -10.60 3.86 -0.11
CA VAL A 121 -10.29 2.45 -0.42
C VAL A 121 -9.35 1.88 0.62
N ARG A 122 -8.23 2.55 0.91
CA ARG A 122 -7.26 2.16 1.94
C ARG A 122 -7.92 2.00 3.30
N SER A 123 -8.75 2.95 3.72
CA SER A 123 -9.45 2.92 5.01
C SER A 123 -10.40 1.72 5.11
N ILE A 124 -11.22 1.47 4.08
CA ILE A 124 -12.16 0.34 4.05
C ILE A 124 -11.39 -0.99 4.07
N LEU A 125 -10.31 -1.12 3.30
CA LEU A 125 -9.50 -2.35 3.29
C LEU A 125 -8.89 -2.65 4.66
N LEU A 126 -8.34 -1.62 5.33
CA LEU A 126 -7.67 -1.77 6.62
C LEU A 126 -8.64 -1.96 7.79
N THR A 127 -9.79 -1.31 7.77
CA THR A 127 -10.74 -1.29 8.91
C THR A 127 -11.97 -2.16 8.71
N GLY A 128 -12.37 -2.40 7.46
CA GLY A 128 -13.63 -3.05 7.10
C GLY A 128 -14.88 -2.20 7.28
N LYS A 129 -14.73 -0.92 7.66
CA LYS A 129 -15.86 -0.01 7.88
C LYS A 129 -16.12 0.79 6.60
N ILE A 130 -17.29 0.59 6.00
CA ILE A 130 -17.82 1.47 4.95
C ILE A 130 -18.30 2.73 5.68
N GLN A 131 -17.42 3.72 5.84
CA GLN A 131 -17.83 4.98 6.43
C GLN A 131 -18.64 5.76 5.39
N ALA A 132 -19.96 5.57 5.37
CA ALA A 132 -20.89 6.45 4.66
C ALA A 132 -20.73 7.93 5.10
N GLU A 133 -20.16 8.14 6.30
CA GLU A 133 -19.94 9.44 6.95
C GLU A 133 -18.66 10.16 6.49
N CYS A 134 -17.61 9.43 6.07
CA CYS A 134 -16.39 10.06 5.52
C CYS A 134 -16.63 10.71 4.15
N LEU A 135 -17.70 10.32 3.45
CA LEU A 135 -18.03 10.80 2.12
C LEU A 135 -18.83 12.11 2.13
N ARG A 136 -19.22 12.64 3.30
CA ARG A 136 -20.10 13.80 3.40
C ARG A 136 -19.73 14.84 4.46
N SER A 137 -18.85 14.56 5.40
CA SER A 137 -18.54 15.54 6.44
C SER A 137 -17.23 16.24 6.17
N GLU A 138 -17.31 17.52 5.77
CA GLU A 138 -16.21 18.48 5.89
C GLU A 138 -15.69 18.60 7.34
N GLU A 139 -16.37 17.98 8.32
CA GLU A 139 -16.00 17.94 9.73
C GLU A 139 -15.26 16.65 10.15
N ALA A 140 -15.09 15.66 9.25
CA ALA A 140 -14.38 14.43 9.59
C ALA A 140 -12.90 14.72 9.86
N VAL A 141 -12.48 14.56 11.13
CA VAL A 141 -11.09 14.81 11.55
C VAL A 141 -10.21 13.64 11.11
N SER A 142 -9.47 13.85 10.02
CA SER A 142 -8.49 12.87 9.54
C SER A 142 -7.22 12.93 10.41
N PHE A 143 -6.85 11.78 10.97
CA PHE A 143 -5.57 11.59 11.65
C PHE A 143 -5.09 10.15 11.52
N SER A 144 -3.78 9.97 11.56
CA SER A 144 -3.14 8.66 11.57
C SER A 144 -2.56 8.39 12.95
N LEU A 145 -2.77 7.17 13.44
CA LEU A 145 -2.14 6.64 14.64
C LEU A 145 -1.10 5.59 14.22
N SER A 146 0.14 5.75 14.67
CA SER A 146 1.21 4.79 14.42
C SER A 146 1.92 4.43 15.72
N VAL A 147 2.40 3.18 15.83
CA VAL A 147 3.25 2.75 16.94
C VAL A 147 4.70 2.85 16.48
N CYS A 148 5.44 3.77 17.06
CA CYS A 148 6.83 4.03 16.76
C CYS A 148 7.76 3.37 17.80
N ARG A 149 9.01 3.16 17.41
CA ARG A 149 10.11 2.74 18.30
C ARG A 149 11.22 3.78 18.23
N GLY A 150 11.68 4.26 19.37
CA GLY A 150 12.79 5.22 19.46
C GLY A 150 13.40 5.21 20.87
N HIS A 151 14.73 5.35 20.97
CA HIS A 151 15.48 5.35 22.24
C HIS A 151 15.07 4.23 23.22
N GLY A 152 14.93 3.00 22.71
CA GLY A 152 14.55 1.83 23.52
C GLY A 152 13.09 1.80 24.00
N ARG A 153 12.26 2.77 23.61
CA ARG A 153 10.85 2.88 24.02
C ARG A 153 9.91 2.74 22.83
N ARG A 154 8.69 2.27 23.11
CA ARG A 154 7.55 2.28 22.17
C ARG A 154 6.66 3.47 22.52
N TYR A 155 6.23 4.22 21.51
CA TYR A 155 5.29 5.32 21.69
C TYR A 155 4.25 5.29 20.58
N VAL A 156 3.06 5.82 20.88
CA VAL A 156 2.04 6.05 19.87
C VAL A 156 2.22 7.47 19.35
N ARG A 157 2.32 7.62 18.04
CA ARG A 157 2.38 8.90 17.36
C ARG A 157 1.03 9.14 16.68
N LEU A 158 0.47 10.31 16.93
CA LEU A 158 -0.69 10.83 16.23
C LEU A 158 -0.19 11.92 15.27
N ASP A 159 -0.42 11.73 13.98
CA ASP A 159 -0.19 12.76 12.96
C ASP A 159 -1.52 13.18 12.34
N SER A 160 -1.74 14.48 12.21
CA SER A 160 -2.90 15.03 11.53
C SER A 160 -2.52 16.25 10.70
N PRO A 161 -3.05 16.39 9.47
CA PRO A 161 -2.90 17.60 8.68
C PRO A 161 -3.66 18.80 9.28
N ASN A 162 -4.62 18.57 10.18
CA ASN A 162 -5.45 19.60 10.79
C ASN A 162 -5.50 19.41 12.32
N ILE A 163 -4.34 19.58 12.98
CA ILE A 163 -4.22 19.31 14.42
C ILE A 163 -5.19 20.15 15.26
N ASP A 164 -5.54 21.36 14.80
CA ASP A 164 -6.48 22.27 15.47
C ASP A 164 -7.88 21.67 15.61
N ARG A 165 -8.26 20.74 14.73
CA ARG A 165 -9.53 20.02 14.82
C ARG A 165 -9.50 18.86 15.81
N ILE A 166 -8.31 18.45 16.26
CA ILE A 166 -8.12 17.36 17.23
C ILE A 166 -8.04 17.90 18.65
N VAL A 167 -7.47 19.09 18.83
CA VAL A 167 -7.33 19.73 20.14
C VAL A 167 -8.63 19.70 20.96
N PRO A 168 -9.82 20.01 20.41
CA PRO A 168 -11.07 19.99 21.18
C PRO A 168 -11.51 18.60 21.65
N VAL A 169 -11.06 17.54 20.97
CA VAL A 169 -11.43 16.15 21.27
C VAL A 169 -10.29 15.36 21.93
N LEU A 170 -9.17 16.01 22.23
CA LEU A 170 -7.94 15.37 22.70
C LEU A 170 -8.16 14.60 24.01
N ALA A 171 -8.92 15.17 24.95
CA ALA A 171 -9.25 14.51 26.23
C ALA A 171 -10.02 13.20 26.02
N LYS A 172 -11.04 13.20 25.15
CA LYS A 172 -11.79 11.98 24.79
C LYS A 172 -10.90 10.95 24.10
N LEU A 173 -9.96 11.41 23.28
CA LEU A 173 -9.00 10.54 22.62
C LEU A 173 -8.05 9.89 23.64
N GLU A 174 -7.60 10.65 24.65
CA GLU A 174 -6.78 10.13 25.75
C GLU A 174 -7.54 9.06 26.54
N ASP A 175 -8.81 9.31 26.88
CA ASP A 175 -9.66 8.34 27.59
C ASP A 175 -9.81 7.03 26.80
N LEU A 176 -10.07 7.14 25.49
CA LEU A 176 -10.11 5.98 24.60
C LEU A 176 -8.78 5.24 24.58
N MET A 177 -7.66 5.95 24.43
CA MET A 177 -6.34 5.32 24.43
C MET A 177 -6.04 4.64 25.76
N ARG A 178 -6.41 5.24 26.89
CA ARG A 178 -6.25 4.67 28.23
C ARG A 178 -7.07 3.38 28.40
N ALA A 179 -8.28 3.34 27.85
CA ALA A 179 -9.13 2.15 27.87
C ALA A 179 -8.61 1.03 26.96
N PHE A 180 -8.10 1.37 25.77
CA PHE A 180 -7.74 0.36 24.76
C PHE A 180 -6.29 -0.12 24.82
N LEU A 181 -5.32 0.73 25.19
CA LEU A 181 -3.89 0.35 25.20
C LEU A 181 -3.58 -0.90 26.05
N PRO A 182 -4.16 -1.10 27.24
CA PRO A 182 -3.94 -2.30 28.02
C PRO A 182 -4.36 -3.58 27.30
N THR A 183 -5.35 -3.51 26.40
CA THR A 183 -5.86 -4.66 25.65
C THR A 183 -4.99 -5.03 24.44
N LEU A 184 -4.16 -4.10 23.98
CA LEU A 184 -3.32 -4.24 22.77
C LEU A 184 -1.87 -4.62 23.10
N ILE A 185 -1.44 -4.45 24.34
CA ILE A 185 -0.11 -4.79 24.84
C ILE A 185 -0.24 -6.09 25.65
N ARG A 186 -0.20 -7.22 24.94
CA ARG A 186 0.13 -8.54 25.49
C ARG A 186 1.54 -8.93 25.06
#